data_AF-A0A5J4PSZ9-F1
#
_entry.id   AF-A0A5J4PSZ9-F1
#
_cell.length_a   1.000
_cell.length_b   1.000
_cell.length_c   1.000
_cell.angle_alpha   90.00
_cell.angle_beta   90.00
_cell.angle_gamma   90.00
#
_symmetry.space_group_name_H-M   'P 1'
#
loop_
_entity.id
_entity.type
_entity.pdbx_description
1 polymer ?
#
loop_
_entity_poly.entity_id
_entity_poly.type
_entity_poly.pdbx_seq_one_letter_code
_entity_poly.pdbx_strand_id
1 'polypeptide(L)'
;VDWKKRGEIIDKIIRMKKEGYPIMNSVSGLRLMKTNKFPKQCWVSNFIMADGERLAECQGKSAGVCDRCGFCMAGEMRSIFTFKPDTIWAGMKLRV
;
A
#
# COMPACT_ATOMS: atom_id res chain seq x y z
N VAL A 1 -0.20 15.46 -7.75
CA VAL A 1 0.53 15.02 -6.54
C VAL A 1 1.96 15.49 -6.68
N ASP A 2 2.49 16.18 -5.68
CA ASP A 2 3.92 16.48 -5.64
C ASP A 2 4.68 15.18 -5.30
N TRP A 3 5.28 14.58 -6.32
CA TRP A 3 6.00 13.30 -6.20
C TRP A 3 7.30 13.42 -5.42
N LYS A 4 7.96 14.58 -5.46
CA LYS A 4 9.17 14.83 -4.69
C LYS A 4 8.82 14.88 -3.21
N LYS A 5 7.82 15.69 -2.85
CA LYS A 5 7.38 15.81 -1.46
C LYS A 5 6.87 14.48 -0.91
N ARG A 6 6.14 13.72 -1.72
CA ARG A 6 5.69 12.36 -1.38
C ARG A 6 6.87 11.45 -1.06
N GLY A 7 7.91 11.46 -1.91
CA GLY A 7 9.13 10.69 -1.68
C GLY A 7 9.80 11.04 -0.35
N GLU A 8 9.97 12.33 -0.05
CA GLU A 8 10.56 12.82 1.21
C GLU A 8 9.77 12.37 2.44
N ILE A 9 8.43 12.44 2.38
CA ILE A 9 7.55 12.02 3.48
C ILE A 9 7.67 10.52 3.71
N ILE A 10 7.68 9.71 2.64
CA ILE A 10 7.83 8.27 2.76
C ILE A 10 9.21 7.91 3.34
N ASP A 11 10.28 8.60 2.94
CA ASP A 11 11.61 8.38 3.50
C ASP A 11 11.64 8.72 5.00
N LYS A 12 10.95 9.78 5.42
CA LYS A 12 10.76 10.11 6.84
C LYS A 12 10.01 8.99 7.58
N ILE A 13 8.94 8.44 7.01
CA ILE A 13 8.18 7.34 7.62
C ILE A 13 9.05 6.08 7.74
N ILE A 14 9.82 5.74 6.70
CA ILE A 14 10.76 4.62 6.75
C ILE A 14 11.80 4.82 7.85
N ARG A 15 12.31 6.05 8.01
CA ARG A 15 13.24 6.38 9.10
C ARG A 15 12.59 6.18 10.47
N MET A 16 11.39 6.72 10.68
CA MET A 16 10.64 6.51 11.93
C MET A 16 10.41 5.02 12.22
N LYS A 17 10.09 4.21 11.20
CA LYS A 17 9.94 2.76 11.40
C LYS A 17 11.23 2.12 11.90
N LYS A 18 12.37 2.52 11.32
CA LYS A 18 13.70 2.05 11.75
C LYS A 18 14.09 2.54 13.13
N GLU A 19 13.60 3.72 13.54
CA GLU A 19 13.73 4.27 14.89
C GLU A 19 12.84 3.55 15.93
N GLY A 20 12.01 2.59 15.51
CA GLY A 20 11.19 1.76 16.41
C GLY A 20 9.75 2.24 16.60
N TYR A 21 9.31 3.27 15.86
CA TYR A 21 7.91 3.70 15.90
C TYR A 21 6.97 2.59 15.40
N PRO A 22 5.73 2.50 15.93
CA PRO A 22 4.76 1.45 15.61
C PRO A 22 4.12 1.66 14.22
N ILE A 23 4.95 1.66 13.18
CA ILE A 23 4.52 1.77 11.80
C ILE A 23 4.27 0.37 11.27
N MET A 24 3.00 0.11 10.98
CA MET A 24 2.48 -1.17 10.51
C MET A 24 3.11 -1.62 9.19
N ASN A 25 3.30 -0.67 8.27
CA ASN A 25 3.75 -0.94 6.92
C ASN A 25 5.14 -1.53 6.82
N SER A 26 5.36 -2.36 5.81
CA SER A 26 6.70 -2.87 5.49
C SER A 26 7.55 -1.80 4.81
N VAL A 27 8.87 -1.92 4.89
CA VAL A 27 9.76 -0.98 4.18
C VAL A 27 9.63 -1.18 2.67
N SER A 28 9.44 -2.42 2.22
CA SER A 28 9.16 -2.74 0.82
C SER A 28 7.87 -2.10 0.31
N GLY A 29 6.78 -2.20 1.05
CA GLY A 29 5.50 -1.57 0.73
C GLY A 29 5.61 -0.04 0.67
N LEU A 30 6.25 0.57 1.68
CA LEU A 30 6.49 2.02 1.72
C LEU A 30 7.30 2.49 0.49
N ARG A 31 8.34 1.76 0.07
CA ARG A 31 9.12 2.12 -1.13
C ARG A 31 8.27 2.16 -2.40
N LEU A 32 7.35 1.22 -2.58
CA LEU A 32 6.44 1.20 -3.73
C LEU A 32 5.49 2.41 -3.73
N MET A 33 5.12 2.90 -2.55
CA MET A 33 4.26 4.08 -2.44
C MET A 33 4.95 5.36 -2.94
N LYS A 34 6.29 5.42 -3.04
CA LYS A 34 6.99 6.62 -3.54
C LYS A 34 6.63 6.92 -5.00
N THR A 35 6.51 5.88 -5.82
CA THR A 35 6.26 6.02 -7.26
C THR A 35 4.83 5.65 -7.64
N ASN A 36 4.20 4.74 -6.89
CA ASN A 36 2.91 4.14 -7.20
C ASN A 36 2.82 3.46 -8.59
N LYS A 37 4.00 3.20 -9.18
CA LYS A 37 4.17 2.55 -10.49
C LYS A 37 4.54 1.08 -10.27
N PHE A 38 3.52 0.26 -10.08
CA PHE A 38 3.67 -1.19 -9.97
C PHE A 38 2.35 -1.89 -10.36
N PRO A 39 2.39 -3.16 -10.80
CA PRO A 39 1.18 -3.93 -11.03
C PRO A 39 0.48 -4.18 -9.70
N LYS A 40 -0.79 -3.76 -9.60
CA LYS A 40 -1.58 -3.82 -8.37
C LYS A 40 -2.42 -5.11 -8.36
N GLN A 41 -2.33 -5.90 -7.30
CA GLN A 41 -3.11 -7.14 -7.12
C GLN A 41 -4.47 -6.86 -6.46
N CYS A 42 -5.17 -5.81 -6.89
CA CYS A 42 -6.44 -5.41 -6.28
C CYS A 42 -7.56 -6.44 -6.47
N TRP A 43 -7.42 -7.34 -7.44
CA TRP A 43 -8.34 -8.47 -7.70
C TRP A 43 -8.48 -9.43 -6.51
N VAL A 44 -7.59 -9.36 -5.51
CA VAL A 44 -7.65 -10.19 -4.30
C VAL A 44 -8.84 -9.82 -3.39
N SER A 45 -9.49 -8.67 -3.59
CA SER A 45 -10.57 -8.19 -2.74
C SER A 45 -11.74 -7.68 -3.56
N ASN A 46 -12.96 -8.05 -3.15
CA ASN A 46 -14.19 -7.46 -3.65
C ASN A 46 -14.61 -6.31 -2.75
N PHE A 47 -15.19 -5.26 -3.33
CA PHE A 47 -15.72 -4.12 -2.60
C PHE A 47 -17.23 -4.07 -2.81
N ILE A 48 -17.98 -4.13 -1.72
CA ILE A 48 -19.43 -3.94 -1.73
C ILE A 48 -19.71 -2.49 -1.31
N MET A 49 -20.41 -1.79 -2.18
CA MET A 49 -20.76 -0.39 -2.05
C MET A 49 -22.02 -0.20 -1.18
N ALA A 50 -22.27 1.03 -0.73
CA ALA A 50 -23.42 1.32 0.13
C ALA A 50 -24.78 1.13 -0.59
N ASP A 51 -24.79 1.24 -1.92
CA ASP A 51 -25.94 0.97 -2.79
C ASP A 51 -26.07 -0.51 -3.19
N GLY A 52 -25.17 -1.37 -2.69
CA GLY A 52 -25.14 -2.79 -3.01
C GLY A 52 -24.38 -3.15 -4.28
N GLU A 53 -23.83 -2.18 -5.02
CA GLU A 53 -22.96 -2.46 -6.16
C GLU A 53 -21.73 -3.26 -5.70
N ARG A 54 -21.36 -4.29 -6.48
CA ARG A 54 -20.15 -5.07 -6.25
C ARG A 54 -19.07 -4.68 -7.26
N LEU A 55 -17.98 -4.11 -6.75
CA LEU A 55 -16.78 -3.83 -7.53
C LEU A 55 -15.75 -4.96 -7.36
N ALA A 56 -15.16 -5.37 -8.48
CA ALA A 56 -14.09 -6.36 -8.52
C ALA A 56 -12.78 -5.86 -7.88
N GLU A 57 -12.63 -4.53 -7.74
CA GLU A 57 -11.46 -3.85 -7.20
C GLU A 57 -11.91 -2.58 -6.44
N CYS A 58 -10.96 -1.89 -5.79
CA CYS A 58 -11.26 -0.68 -5.04
C CYS A 58 -11.86 0.42 -5.93
N GLN A 59 -12.81 1.20 -5.38
CA GLN A 59 -13.45 2.37 -6.00
C GLN A 59 -12.46 3.35 -6.65
N GLY A 60 -11.26 3.49 -6.08
CA GLY A 60 -10.22 4.36 -6.64
C GLY A 60 -9.76 3.96 -8.05
N LYS A 61 -9.96 2.69 -8.44
CA LYS A 61 -9.74 2.25 -9.82
C LYS A 61 -10.87 2.72 -10.74
N SER A 62 -12.13 2.49 -10.35
CA SER A 62 -13.31 2.95 -11.09
C SER A 62 -13.32 4.47 -11.26
N ALA A 63 -12.84 5.22 -10.26
CA ALA A 63 -12.71 6.68 -10.31
C ALA A 63 -11.50 7.20 -11.12
N GLY A 64 -10.65 6.33 -11.68
CA GLY A 64 -9.48 6.75 -12.48
C GLY A 64 -8.38 7.49 -11.69
N VAL A 65 -8.36 7.33 -10.36
CA VAL A 65 -7.38 8.00 -9.48
C VAL A 65 -6.26 7.08 -9.02
N CYS A 66 -6.30 5.80 -9.39
CA CYS A 66 -5.44 4.76 -8.86
C CYS A 66 -3.93 5.11 -8.91
N ASP A 67 -3.46 5.69 -10.02
CA ASP A 67 -2.04 6.01 -10.21
C ASP A 67 -1.58 7.25 -9.44
N ARG A 68 -2.53 8.13 -9.09
CA ARG A 68 -2.30 9.30 -8.22
C ARG A 68 -2.61 9.01 -6.76
N CYS A 69 -3.27 7.89 -6.49
CA CYS A 69 -3.62 7.48 -5.15
C CYS A 69 -2.39 6.98 -4.38
N GLY A 70 -2.49 6.98 -3.05
CA GLY A 70 -1.44 6.50 -2.18
C GLY A 70 -1.80 5.25 -1.38
N PHE A 71 -2.77 4.45 -1.83
CA PHE A 71 -3.26 3.26 -1.12
C PHE A 71 -2.13 2.38 -0.63
N CYS A 72 -1.84 2.52 0.66
CA CYS A 72 -0.78 1.83 1.36
C CYS A 72 -0.85 0.31 1.14
N MET A 73 -2.08 -0.21 1.17
CA MET A 73 -2.37 -1.63 0.98
C MET A 73 -1.96 -2.20 -0.37
N ALA A 74 -2.04 -1.44 -1.48
CA ALA A 74 -1.67 -1.98 -2.79
C ALA A 74 -0.16 -2.30 -2.85
N GLY A 75 0.67 -1.45 -2.22
CA GLY A 75 2.11 -1.69 -2.10
C GLY A 75 2.43 -2.88 -1.19
N GLU A 76 1.68 -3.04 -0.10
CA GLU A 76 1.82 -4.21 0.78
C GLU A 76 1.42 -5.50 0.07
N MET A 77 0.25 -5.55 -0.58
CA MET A 77 -0.20 -6.69 -1.38
C MET A 77 0.85 -7.05 -2.43
N ARG A 78 1.35 -6.06 -3.18
CA ARG A 78 2.41 -6.29 -4.17
C ARG A 78 3.64 -6.92 -3.54
N SER A 79 4.03 -6.47 -2.36
CA SER A 79 5.21 -6.97 -1.65
C SER A 79 4.99 -8.39 -1.10
N ILE A 80 3.77 -8.74 -0.66
CA ILE A 80 3.39 -10.10 -0.28
C ILE A 80 3.44 -11.04 -1.49
N PHE A 81 2.79 -10.69 -2.60
CA PHE A 81 2.76 -11.49 -3.83
C PHE A 81 4.12 -11.60 -4.54
N THR A 82 5.08 -10.74 -4.16
CA THR A 82 6.48 -10.83 -4.63
C THR A 82 7.43 -11.35 -3.55
N PHE A 83 6.89 -11.97 -2.51
CA PHE A 83 7.60 -12.66 -1.44
C PHE A 83 8.69 -11.81 -0.76
N LYS A 84 8.41 -10.53 -0.52
CA LYS A 84 9.32 -9.65 0.23
C LYS A 84 9.37 -10.08 1.71
N PRO A 85 10.53 -10.52 2.23
CA PRO A 85 10.61 -11.08 3.58
C PRO A 85 10.17 -10.11 4.67
N ASP A 86 10.53 -8.82 4.54
CA ASP A 86 10.15 -7.79 5.52
C ASP A 86 8.64 -7.56 5.58
N THR A 87 7.95 -7.72 4.44
CA THR A 87 6.49 -7.60 4.38
C THR A 87 5.80 -8.79 5.00
N ILE A 88 6.27 -10.01 4.69
CA ILE A 88 5.74 -11.23 5.31
C ILE A 88 5.92 -11.17 6.83
N TRP A 89 7.10 -10.75 7.29
CA TRP A 89 7.39 -10.59 8.71
C TRP A 89 6.54 -9.50 9.37
N ALA A 90 6.35 -8.35 8.71
CA ALA A 90 5.43 -7.32 9.17
C ALA A 90 4.00 -7.87 9.32
N GLY A 91 3.54 -8.66 8.35
CA GLY A 91 2.25 -9.34 8.38
C GLY A 91 2.10 -10.33 9.53
N MET A 92 3.14 -11.10 9.86
CA MET A 92 3.10 -12.04 10.99
C MET A 92 3.08 -11.33 12.35
N LYS A 93 3.67 -10.14 12.43
CA LYS A 93 3.69 -9.30 13.63
C LYS A 93 2.39 -8.51 13.86
N LEU A 94 1.45 -8.52 12.91
CA LEU A 94 0.17 -7.82 13.00
C LEU A 94 -0.83 -8.43 14.00
N ARG A 95 -0.42 -9.40 14.82
CA ARG A 95 -1.33 -10.05 15.76
C ARG A 95 -1.77 -9.07 16.85
N VAL A 96 -3.11 -9.00 16.98
CA VAL A 96 -3.92 -8.37 18.02
C VAL A 96 -3.47 -8.81 19.41
#